data_AF-A0A8H6D2W1-F1
#
_entry.id   AF-A0A8H6D2W1-F1
#
_cell.length_a   1.000
_cell.length_b   1.000
_cell.length_c   1.000
_cell.angle_alpha   90.00
_cell.angle_beta   90.00
_cell.angle_gamma   90.00
#
_symmetry.space_group_name_H-M   'P 1'
#
loop_
_entity.id
_entity.type
_entity.pdbx_description
1 polymer ?
#
loop_
_entity_poly.entity_id
_entity_poly.type
_entity_poly.pdbx_seq_one_letter_code
_entity_poly.pdbx_strand_id
1 'polypeptide(L)'
;MEEIGKALGFEGKTRRLRCFGRILNLAVKALLFGHNSEAFEDDFQGNETLDAKAHELWRRKGPLTAYSKSDDPVVRVKKPLDAIIDVLTRWLSTLYMIRRALLLKDFLEDLWYEQKSEWEGLVLRGKKSSSEMPLCLRDANKLEEKDWAIISLFNEVLQHFKHVLITLEGDGQQRKRKEGYIGAYGCPWDTLLGYEYLLGKIEVYKAAAHRYPDPEHFKVNINLCWKKLDKYYSRLDETPVCYAAIALHLAYGWGYFEDVWADRADWIQTAKSLVEELYRSHYEPRRSY
;
A
#
# COMPACT_ATOMS: atom_id res chain seq x y z
N MET A 1 -8.00 -12.12 21.38
CA MET A 1 -7.27 -13.41 21.22
C MET A 1 -7.12 -14.18 22.51
N GLU A 2 -6.94 -13.55 23.67
CA GLU A 2 -6.77 -14.28 24.95
C GLU A 2 -8.08 -14.92 25.44
N GLU A 3 -9.20 -14.19 25.34
CA GLU A 3 -10.55 -14.74 25.62
C GLU A 3 -10.97 -15.82 24.61
N ILE A 4 -10.72 -15.58 23.31
CA ILE A 4 -10.97 -16.56 22.24
C ILE A 4 -10.09 -17.82 22.44
N GLY A 5 -8.83 -17.64 22.82
CA GLY A 5 -7.91 -18.74 23.11
C GLY A 5 -8.38 -19.59 24.29
N LYS A 6 -8.88 -18.96 25.37
CA LYS A 6 -9.51 -19.67 26.48
C LYS A 6 -10.77 -20.44 26.04
N ALA A 7 -11.60 -19.83 25.21
CA ALA A 7 -12.83 -20.46 24.72
C ALA A 7 -12.58 -21.65 23.77
N LEU A 8 -11.51 -21.60 22.98
CA LEU A 8 -11.20 -22.59 21.94
C LEU A 8 -10.00 -23.50 22.29
N GLY A 9 -9.49 -23.44 23.52
CA GLY A 9 -8.43 -24.33 24.01
C GLY A 9 -7.05 -24.11 23.39
N PHE A 10 -6.70 -22.88 23.00
CA PHE A 10 -5.37 -22.54 22.48
C PHE A 10 -4.75 -21.33 23.19
N GLU A 11 -3.42 -21.26 23.20
CA GLU A 11 -2.73 -20.11 23.78
C GLU A 11 -2.84 -18.88 22.88
N GLY A 12 -3.56 -17.85 23.34
CA GLY A 12 -3.83 -16.65 22.54
C GLY A 12 -2.60 -15.85 22.14
N LYS A 13 -1.44 -16.05 22.81
CA LYS A 13 -0.15 -15.41 22.49
C LYS A 13 0.55 -16.06 21.29
N THR A 14 0.45 -17.38 21.14
CA THR A 14 1.08 -18.16 20.05
C THR A 14 0.31 -18.10 18.74
N ARG A 15 -0.88 -17.48 18.73
CA ARG A 15 -1.72 -17.25 17.54
C ARG A 15 -1.87 -15.78 17.17
N ARG A 16 -0.95 -14.90 17.65
CA ARG A 16 -0.97 -13.46 17.35
C ARG A 16 -0.31 -13.11 16.01
N LEU A 17 -0.71 -13.77 14.93
CA LEU A 17 -0.54 -13.15 13.63
C LEU A 17 -1.52 -11.98 13.55
N ARG A 18 -1.01 -10.74 13.63
CA ARG A 18 -1.80 -9.61 13.11
C ARG A 18 -2.02 -9.90 11.63
N CYS A 19 -3.22 -9.62 11.12
CA CYS A 19 -3.48 -9.86 9.70
C CYS A 19 -2.41 -9.17 8.85
N PHE A 20 -1.82 -9.89 7.91
CA PHE A 20 -0.72 -9.36 7.10
C PHE A 20 -1.12 -8.06 6.40
N GLY A 21 -2.39 -7.95 5.97
CA GLY A 21 -2.97 -6.70 5.44
C GLY A 21 -2.85 -5.51 6.40
N ARG A 22 -2.97 -5.69 7.72
CA ARG A 22 -2.72 -4.61 8.70
C ARG A 22 -1.24 -4.25 8.75
N ILE A 23 -0.34 -5.21 8.62
CA ILE A 23 1.11 -4.97 8.62
C ILE A 23 1.50 -4.18 7.37
N LEU A 24 0.98 -4.57 6.20
CA LEU A 24 1.14 -3.81 4.96
C LEU A 24 0.62 -2.39 5.11
N ASN A 25 -0.57 -2.21 5.71
CA ASN A 25 -1.12 -0.88 5.94
C ASN A 25 -0.21 -0.02 6.83
N LEU A 26 0.38 -0.59 7.88
CA LEU A 26 1.32 0.14 8.75
C LEU A 26 2.63 0.51 8.03
N ALA A 27 3.16 -0.41 7.22
CA ALA A 27 4.37 -0.17 6.43
C ALA A 27 4.13 0.89 5.35
N VAL A 28 2.99 0.84 4.67
CA VAL A 28 2.62 1.82 3.64
C VAL A 28 2.31 3.19 4.25
N LYS A 29 1.63 3.26 5.40
CA LYS A 29 1.43 4.54 6.10
C LYS A 29 2.77 5.19 6.49
N ALA A 30 3.72 4.40 6.97
CA ALA A 30 5.07 4.89 7.25
C ALA A 30 5.82 5.36 6.00
N LEU A 31 5.57 4.72 4.84
CA LEU A 31 6.11 5.14 3.55
C LEU A 31 5.51 6.45 3.06
N LEU A 32 4.19 6.62 3.17
CA LEU A 32 3.50 7.79 2.63
C LEU A 32 3.63 9.03 3.51
N PHE A 33 3.56 8.85 4.84
CA PHE A 33 3.38 9.96 5.79
C PHE A 33 4.52 10.08 6.81
N GLY A 34 5.54 9.22 6.72
CA GLY A 34 6.67 9.25 7.64
C GLY A 34 6.31 8.86 9.08
N HIS A 35 6.95 9.53 10.06
CA HIS A 35 6.91 9.13 11.48
C HIS A 35 5.58 9.51 12.19
N ASN A 36 4.80 10.44 11.62
CA ASN A 36 3.60 11.02 12.22
C ASN A 36 2.34 10.71 11.39
N SER A 37 2.15 9.45 10.98
CA SER A 37 0.98 9.05 10.19
C SER A 37 -0.36 9.35 10.89
N GLU A 38 -0.40 9.25 12.21
CA GLU A 38 -1.60 9.52 13.02
C GLU A 38 -1.89 11.03 13.08
N ALA A 39 -0.88 11.87 13.30
CA ALA A 39 -1.06 13.33 13.32
C ALA A 39 -1.42 13.92 11.94
N PHE A 40 -0.91 13.33 10.85
CA PHE A 40 -1.31 13.72 9.49
C PHE A 40 -2.80 13.39 9.21
N GLU A 41 -3.28 12.23 9.65
CA GLU A 41 -4.68 11.84 9.53
C GLU A 41 -5.61 12.75 10.35
N ASP A 42 -5.18 13.14 11.56
CA ASP A 42 -5.92 14.07 12.42
C ASP A 42 -5.99 15.49 11.83
N ASP A 43 -4.89 16.01 11.25
CA ASP A 43 -4.87 17.30 10.54
C ASP A 43 -5.78 17.30 9.30
N PHE A 44 -5.88 16.17 8.60
CA PHE A 44 -6.75 16.03 7.43
C PHE A 44 -8.23 15.88 7.80
N GLN A 45 -8.54 15.15 8.88
CA GLN A 45 -9.90 15.04 9.43
C GLN A 45 -10.38 16.35 10.07
N GLY A 46 -9.50 17.11 10.72
CA GLY A 46 -9.81 18.45 11.24
C GLY A 46 -10.15 19.48 10.13
N ASN A 47 -9.73 19.21 8.90
CA ASN A 47 -9.98 20.02 7.71
C ASN A 47 -11.20 19.58 6.87
N GLU A 48 -12.12 18.78 7.41
CA GLU A 48 -13.40 18.43 6.75
C GLU A 48 -14.17 19.65 6.22
N THR A 49 -13.93 20.84 6.77
CA THR A 49 -14.58 22.09 6.36
C THR A 49 -13.94 22.77 5.13
N LEU A 50 -12.71 22.44 4.75
CA LEU A 50 -12.01 23.12 3.64
C LEU A 50 -12.34 22.58 2.25
N ASP A 51 -12.88 21.37 2.11
CA ASP A 51 -13.02 20.74 0.79
C ASP A 51 -14.42 20.24 0.40
N ALA A 52 -15.41 20.10 1.32
CA ALA A 52 -16.74 19.63 0.90
C ALA A 52 -17.40 20.55 -0.16
N LYS A 53 -17.24 21.87 -0.05
CA LYS A 53 -17.75 22.86 -1.02
C LYS A 53 -16.91 22.96 -2.30
N ALA A 54 -15.59 22.84 -2.21
CA ALA A 54 -14.71 22.84 -3.38
C ALA A 54 -14.86 21.53 -4.17
N HIS A 55 -15.05 20.41 -3.48
CA HIS A 55 -15.41 19.12 -4.03
C HIS A 55 -16.83 19.08 -4.65
N GLU A 56 -17.85 19.71 -4.05
CA GLU A 56 -19.17 19.87 -4.67
C GLU A 56 -19.07 20.69 -5.97
N LEU A 57 -18.27 21.77 -5.95
CA LEU A 57 -17.97 22.57 -7.12
C LEU A 57 -17.26 21.74 -8.20
N TRP A 58 -16.34 20.85 -7.80
CA TRP A 58 -15.62 19.93 -8.67
C TRP A 58 -16.54 18.86 -9.29
N ARG A 59 -17.44 18.24 -8.51
CA ARG A 59 -18.47 17.34 -9.03
C ARG A 59 -19.43 18.03 -9.99
N ARG A 60 -19.83 19.27 -9.68
CA ARG A 60 -20.75 20.06 -10.53
C ARG A 60 -20.11 20.53 -11.83
N LYS A 61 -18.80 20.85 -11.80
CA LYS A 61 -18.03 21.33 -12.95
C LYS A 61 -17.24 20.25 -13.69
N GLY A 62 -17.26 19.00 -13.21
CA GLY A 62 -16.32 17.91 -13.53
C GLY A 62 -16.00 17.69 -15.01
N PRO A 63 -15.12 16.71 -15.34
CA PRO A 63 -14.56 16.51 -16.69
C PRO A 63 -15.62 16.52 -17.81
N LEU A 64 -16.86 16.11 -17.53
CA LEU A 64 -18.02 16.26 -18.41
C LEU A 64 -18.13 17.64 -19.10
N THR A 65 -17.77 18.76 -18.46
CA THR A 65 -17.90 20.08 -19.08
C THR A 65 -16.73 20.50 -19.98
N ALA A 66 -15.54 19.90 -19.80
CA ALA A 66 -14.36 20.18 -20.62
C ALA A 66 -14.33 19.27 -21.86
N TYR A 67 -14.59 17.96 -21.69
CA TYR A 67 -14.64 17.00 -22.80
C TYR A 67 -15.83 17.23 -23.76
N SER A 68 -16.98 17.70 -23.25
CA SER A 68 -18.13 18.05 -24.09
C SER A 68 -17.95 19.33 -24.91
N LYS A 69 -17.00 20.18 -24.51
CA LYS A 69 -16.62 21.41 -25.22
C LYS A 69 -15.45 21.22 -26.19
N SER A 70 -14.84 20.03 -26.22
CA SER A 70 -13.76 19.74 -27.16
C SER A 70 -14.29 19.65 -28.60
N ASP A 71 -13.61 20.33 -29.52
CA ASP A 71 -13.92 20.26 -30.95
C ASP A 71 -13.64 18.86 -31.55
N ASP A 72 -12.85 18.02 -30.87
CA ASP A 72 -12.49 16.68 -31.33
C ASP A 72 -13.60 15.64 -31.02
N PRO A 73 -14.24 15.03 -32.04
CA PRO A 73 -15.31 14.04 -31.85
C PRO A 73 -14.82 12.74 -31.19
N VAL A 74 -13.54 12.37 -31.27
CA VAL A 74 -12.96 11.19 -30.61
C VAL A 74 -12.86 11.42 -29.10
N VAL A 75 -12.57 12.65 -28.70
CA VAL A 75 -12.47 13.09 -27.30
C VAL A 75 -13.86 13.13 -26.64
N ARG A 76 -14.92 13.46 -27.40
CA ARG A 76 -16.32 13.46 -26.92
C ARG A 76 -16.89 12.07 -26.63
N VAL A 77 -16.42 11.03 -27.33
CA VAL A 77 -16.93 9.64 -27.21
C VAL A 77 -16.31 8.88 -26.04
N LYS A 78 -15.13 9.30 -25.54
CA LYS A 78 -14.52 8.68 -24.36
C LYS A 78 -15.33 9.03 -23.11
N LYS A 79 -15.81 8.00 -22.40
CA LYS A 79 -16.44 8.20 -21.09
C LYS A 79 -15.40 8.82 -20.15
N PRO A 80 -15.62 10.04 -19.62
CA PRO A 80 -14.64 10.69 -18.77
C PRO A 80 -14.41 9.85 -17.52
N LEU A 81 -13.15 9.71 -17.12
CA LEU A 81 -12.76 9.04 -15.89
C LEU A 81 -12.93 10.02 -14.73
N ASP A 82 -13.72 9.64 -13.72
CA ASP A 82 -13.86 10.45 -12.50
C ASP A 82 -12.57 10.45 -11.66
N ALA A 83 -12.36 11.43 -10.78
CA ALA A 83 -11.28 11.30 -9.81
C ALA A 83 -11.66 10.21 -8.79
N ILE A 84 -10.64 9.52 -8.27
CA ILE A 84 -10.81 8.61 -7.14
C ILE A 84 -10.28 9.35 -5.92
N ILE A 85 -11.07 9.39 -4.85
CA ILE A 85 -10.73 10.06 -3.61
C ILE A 85 -10.19 9.03 -2.64
N ASP A 86 -9.19 9.43 -1.85
CA ASP A 86 -8.72 8.63 -0.75
C ASP A 86 -9.78 8.57 0.36
N VAL A 87 -10.19 7.35 0.74
CA VAL A 87 -11.14 7.12 1.83
C VAL A 87 -10.40 7.01 3.17
N LEU A 88 -9.07 7.12 3.20
CA LEU A 88 -8.15 7.15 4.36
C LEU A 88 -8.17 5.91 5.28
N THR A 89 -9.14 5.01 5.11
CA THR A 89 -9.31 3.79 5.90
C THR A 89 -8.32 2.69 5.53
N ARG A 90 -7.87 2.65 4.26
CA ARG A 90 -6.91 1.67 3.74
C ARG A 90 -6.05 2.30 2.67
N TRP A 91 -4.75 2.03 2.70
CA TRP A 91 -3.78 2.55 1.73
C TRP A 91 -4.08 2.23 0.24
N LEU A 92 -4.97 1.28 -0.06
CA LEU A 92 -5.38 0.98 -1.44
C LEU A 92 -6.13 2.14 -2.08
N SER A 93 -6.93 2.91 -1.34
CA SER A 93 -7.62 4.06 -1.91
C SER A 93 -6.61 5.12 -2.34
N THR A 94 -5.54 5.35 -1.56
CA THR A 94 -4.42 6.21 -1.96
C THR A 94 -3.75 5.73 -3.25
N LEU A 95 -3.48 4.43 -3.38
CA LEU A 95 -2.92 3.86 -4.62
C LEU A 95 -3.85 4.05 -5.83
N TYR A 96 -5.15 3.86 -5.65
CA TYR A 96 -6.12 4.06 -6.74
C TYR A 96 -6.31 5.53 -7.10
N MET A 97 -6.27 6.43 -6.12
CA MET A 97 -6.21 7.87 -6.33
C MET A 97 -4.97 8.26 -7.15
N ILE A 98 -3.78 7.80 -6.74
CA ILE A 98 -2.51 8.07 -7.44
C ILE A 98 -2.59 7.59 -8.90
N ARG A 99 -3.04 6.35 -9.15
CA ARG A 99 -3.19 5.84 -10.52
C ARG A 99 -4.15 6.65 -11.35
N ARG A 100 -5.27 7.08 -10.75
CA ARG A 100 -6.25 7.90 -11.44
C ARG A 100 -5.67 9.28 -11.75
N ALA A 101 -4.93 9.88 -10.82
CA ALA A 101 -4.25 11.15 -11.02
C ALA A 101 -3.24 11.08 -12.16
N LEU A 102 -2.40 10.04 -12.20
CA LEU A 102 -1.44 9.82 -13.29
C LEU A 102 -2.13 9.66 -14.66
N LEU A 103 -3.26 8.94 -14.73
CA LEU A 103 -4.06 8.81 -15.95
C LEU A 103 -4.72 10.13 -16.38
N LEU A 104 -4.93 11.04 -15.44
CA LEU A 104 -5.59 12.33 -15.66
C LEU A 104 -4.59 13.50 -15.63
N LYS A 105 -3.27 13.26 -15.68
CA LYS A 105 -2.23 14.29 -15.48
C LYS A 105 -2.50 15.55 -16.33
N ASP A 106 -2.53 15.39 -17.64
CA ASP A 106 -2.70 16.52 -18.58
C ASP A 106 -4.02 17.26 -18.31
N PHE A 107 -5.10 16.51 -18.08
CA PHE A 107 -6.40 17.08 -17.75
C PHE A 107 -6.39 17.87 -16.43
N LEU A 108 -5.71 17.36 -15.40
CA LEU A 108 -5.62 18.02 -14.09
C LEU A 108 -4.79 19.30 -14.17
N GLU A 109 -3.73 19.31 -14.97
CA GLU A 109 -2.93 20.50 -15.22
C GLU A 109 -3.72 21.57 -15.97
N ASP A 110 -4.40 21.21 -17.06
CA ASP A 110 -5.28 22.12 -17.82
C ASP A 110 -6.39 22.68 -16.94
N LEU A 111 -7.07 21.82 -16.19
CA LEU A 111 -8.13 22.21 -15.27
C LEU A 111 -7.63 23.21 -14.21
N TRP A 112 -6.41 23.03 -13.71
CA TRP A 112 -5.84 23.95 -12.73
C TRP A 112 -5.70 25.35 -13.32
N TYR A 113 -5.17 25.49 -14.54
CA TYR A 113 -5.05 26.79 -15.22
C TYR A 113 -6.41 27.42 -15.49
N GLU A 114 -7.38 26.63 -15.98
CA GLU A 114 -8.74 27.11 -16.23
C GLU A 114 -9.40 27.65 -14.95
N GLN A 115 -9.37 26.87 -13.86
CA GLN A 115 -9.98 27.26 -12.60
C GLN A 115 -9.26 28.45 -11.95
N LYS A 116 -7.93 28.51 -12.07
CA LYS A 116 -7.16 29.66 -11.59
C LYS A 116 -7.54 30.94 -12.34
N SER A 117 -7.55 30.89 -13.68
CA SER A 117 -7.94 32.03 -14.52
C SER A 117 -9.38 32.48 -14.24
N GLU A 118 -10.31 31.55 -14.03
CA GLU A 118 -11.70 31.86 -13.69
C GLU A 118 -11.77 32.58 -12.33
N TRP A 119 -11.03 32.08 -11.33
CA TRP A 119 -10.99 32.68 -10.00
C TRP A 119 -10.42 34.10 -10.03
N GLU A 120 -9.29 34.30 -10.71
CA GLU A 120 -8.67 35.62 -10.89
C GLU A 120 -9.62 36.59 -11.61
N GLY A 121 -10.33 36.11 -12.63
CA GLY A 121 -11.38 36.88 -13.30
C GLY A 121 -12.53 37.30 -12.38
N LEU A 122 -12.91 36.46 -11.40
CA LEU A 122 -13.92 36.82 -10.40
C LEU A 122 -13.39 37.85 -9.39
N VAL A 123 -12.11 37.77 -9.04
CA VAL A 123 -11.45 38.77 -8.18
C VAL A 123 -11.40 40.13 -8.88
N LEU A 124 -11.00 40.17 -10.15
CA LEU A 124 -10.97 41.41 -10.95
C LEU A 124 -12.36 42.06 -11.10
N ARG A 125 -13.43 41.26 -11.13
CA ARG A 125 -14.81 41.73 -11.18
C ARG A 125 -15.39 42.11 -9.81
N GLY A 126 -14.60 42.05 -8.74
CA GLY A 126 -15.03 42.33 -7.37
C GLY A 126 -16.03 41.33 -6.80
N LYS A 127 -16.18 40.14 -7.42
CA LYS A 127 -17.12 39.10 -6.98
C LYS A 127 -16.54 38.15 -5.93
N LYS A 128 -15.21 38.12 -5.81
CA LYS A 128 -14.45 37.26 -4.89
C LYS A 128 -13.25 38.01 -4.33
N SER A 129 -12.78 37.63 -3.16
CA SER A 129 -11.51 38.12 -2.62
C SER A 129 -10.34 37.24 -3.06
N SER A 130 -9.17 37.85 -3.25
CA SER A 130 -7.91 37.10 -3.45
C SER A 130 -7.53 36.28 -2.22
N SER A 131 -7.88 36.73 -1.01
CA SER A 131 -7.58 36.00 0.24
C SER A 131 -8.40 34.72 0.40
N GLU A 132 -9.56 34.64 -0.26
CA GLU A 132 -10.44 33.48 -0.23
C GLU A 132 -10.04 32.39 -1.23
N MET A 133 -8.91 32.56 -1.94
CA MET A 133 -8.48 31.61 -2.96
C MET A 133 -8.28 30.21 -2.35
N PRO A 134 -8.94 29.18 -2.92
CA PRO A 134 -8.79 27.79 -2.50
C PRO A 134 -7.33 27.36 -2.52
N LEU A 135 -6.92 26.55 -1.52
CA LEU A 135 -5.54 26.10 -1.39
C LEU A 135 -5.02 25.44 -2.68
N CYS A 136 -5.82 24.56 -3.29
CA CYS A 136 -5.45 23.86 -4.51
C CYS A 136 -5.18 24.77 -5.73
N LEU A 137 -5.65 26.02 -5.74
CA LEU A 137 -5.44 26.98 -6.84
C LEU A 137 -4.28 27.96 -6.58
N ARG A 138 -3.68 27.92 -5.39
CA ARG A 138 -2.50 28.74 -5.05
C ARG A 138 -1.27 28.19 -5.76
N ASP A 139 -0.38 29.07 -6.20
CA ASP A 139 0.86 28.67 -6.90
C ASP A 139 1.70 27.70 -6.08
N ALA A 140 1.77 27.89 -4.76
CA ALA A 140 2.52 27.02 -3.85
C ALA A 140 2.01 25.56 -3.80
N ASN A 141 0.77 25.30 -4.24
CA ASN A 141 0.16 23.96 -4.25
C ASN A 141 -0.07 23.43 -5.66
N LYS A 142 0.46 24.11 -6.69
CA LYS A 142 0.44 23.61 -8.06
C LYS A 142 1.40 22.43 -8.15
N LEU A 143 0.91 21.32 -8.70
CA LEU A 143 1.77 20.18 -9.00
C LEU A 143 2.73 20.55 -10.15
N GLU A 144 4.02 20.43 -9.89
CA GLU A 144 5.09 20.58 -10.87
C GLU A 144 5.55 19.21 -11.37
N GLU A 145 6.41 19.18 -12.40
CA GLU A 145 6.94 17.93 -12.95
C GLU A 145 7.64 17.07 -11.89
N LYS A 146 8.31 17.72 -10.92
CA LYS A 146 8.93 17.03 -9.79
C LYS A 146 7.89 16.29 -8.93
N ASP A 147 6.72 16.87 -8.72
CA ASP A 147 5.66 16.31 -7.87
C ASP A 147 5.02 15.12 -8.57
N TRP A 148 4.81 15.22 -9.89
CA TRP A 148 4.37 14.10 -10.70
C TRP A 148 5.38 12.95 -10.72
N ALA A 149 6.68 13.26 -10.76
CA ALA A 149 7.73 12.25 -10.66
C ALA A 149 7.69 11.54 -9.29
N ILE A 150 7.46 12.28 -8.20
CA ILE A 150 7.24 11.70 -6.87
C ILE A 150 5.99 10.81 -6.88
N ILE A 151 4.85 11.28 -7.37
CA ILE A 151 3.60 10.51 -7.45
C ILE A 151 3.80 9.20 -8.25
N SER A 152 4.54 9.25 -9.36
CA SER A 152 4.89 8.07 -10.17
C SER A 152 5.73 7.07 -9.38
N LEU A 153 6.76 7.55 -8.67
CA LEU A 153 7.59 6.69 -7.81
C LEU A 153 6.75 5.98 -6.75
N PHE A 154 5.86 6.69 -6.07
CA PHE A 154 4.99 6.07 -5.07
C PHE A 154 4.04 5.04 -5.70
N ASN A 155 3.51 5.27 -6.91
CA ASN A 155 2.74 4.24 -7.62
C ASN A 155 3.54 2.95 -7.85
N GLU A 156 4.81 3.08 -8.26
CA GLU A 156 5.71 1.94 -8.49
C GLU A 156 6.00 1.16 -7.21
N VAL A 157 6.34 1.86 -6.12
CA VAL A 157 6.62 1.21 -4.83
C VAL A 157 5.35 0.53 -4.29
N LEU A 158 4.21 1.22 -4.31
CA LEU A 158 2.93 0.70 -3.80
C LEU A 158 2.38 -0.47 -4.64
N GLN A 159 2.74 -0.59 -5.92
CA GLN A 159 2.39 -1.73 -6.75
C GLN A 159 2.90 -3.05 -6.14
N HIS A 160 4.10 -3.06 -5.55
CA HIS A 160 4.66 -4.24 -4.89
C HIS A 160 3.82 -4.66 -3.68
N PHE A 161 3.39 -3.70 -2.86
CA PHE A 161 2.48 -3.96 -1.74
C PHE A 161 1.14 -4.53 -2.22
N LYS A 162 0.63 -4.05 -3.36
CA LYS A 162 -0.65 -4.52 -3.89
C LYS A 162 -0.53 -5.95 -4.38
N HIS A 163 0.58 -6.28 -5.03
CA HIS A 163 0.86 -7.64 -5.48
C HIS A 163 0.85 -8.64 -4.32
N VAL A 164 1.57 -8.31 -3.24
CA VAL A 164 1.62 -9.18 -2.05
C VAL A 164 0.27 -9.26 -1.33
N LEU A 165 -0.44 -8.13 -1.22
CA LEU A 165 -1.77 -8.12 -0.62
C LEU A 165 -2.73 -9.07 -1.35
N ILE A 166 -2.83 -8.97 -2.68
CA ILE A 166 -3.70 -9.83 -3.49
C ILE A 166 -3.35 -11.30 -3.30
N THR A 167 -2.06 -11.61 -3.22
CA THR A 167 -1.57 -12.98 -3.00
C THR A 167 -2.00 -13.52 -1.63
N LEU A 168 -2.13 -12.67 -0.61
CA LEU A 168 -2.43 -13.06 0.77
C LEU A 168 -3.91 -12.95 1.15
N GLU A 169 -4.74 -12.26 0.37
CA GLU A 169 -6.18 -12.08 0.64
C GLU A 169 -7.04 -13.31 0.27
N GLY A 170 -6.42 -14.40 -0.21
CA GLY A 170 -7.14 -15.64 -0.50
C GLY A 170 -7.36 -16.55 0.71
N ASP A 171 -7.95 -17.71 0.46
CA ASP A 171 -8.33 -18.72 1.47
C ASP A 171 -7.63 -20.08 1.26
N GLY A 172 -6.53 -20.08 0.51
CA GLY A 172 -5.74 -21.27 0.16
C GLY A 172 -6.40 -22.20 -0.85
N GLN A 173 -7.60 -21.90 -1.36
CA GLN A 173 -8.28 -22.79 -2.30
C GLN A 173 -7.80 -22.59 -3.74
N GLN A 174 -7.55 -23.70 -4.42
CA GLN A 174 -7.22 -23.72 -5.84
C GLN A 174 -8.43 -23.31 -6.67
N ARG A 175 -8.25 -22.29 -7.52
CA ARG A 175 -9.28 -21.81 -8.44
C ARG A 175 -8.66 -21.46 -9.78
N LYS A 176 -9.46 -21.58 -10.85
CA LYS A 176 -9.11 -21.06 -12.17
C LYS A 176 -9.13 -19.53 -12.12
N ARG A 177 -8.00 -18.89 -12.38
CA ARG A 177 -7.82 -17.43 -12.31
C ARG A 177 -8.02 -16.78 -13.68
N LYS A 178 -7.94 -15.44 -13.73
CA LYS A 178 -8.28 -14.61 -14.90
C LYS A 178 -7.44 -14.84 -16.17
N GLU A 179 -6.46 -15.73 -16.12
CA GLU A 179 -5.60 -16.09 -17.26
C GLU A 179 -5.58 -17.61 -17.50
N GLY A 180 -6.54 -18.34 -16.94
CA GLY A 180 -6.73 -19.77 -17.17
C GLY A 180 -5.86 -20.69 -16.32
N TYR A 181 -4.84 -20.19 -15.62
CA TYR A 181 -4.06 -20.99 -14.68
C TYR A 181 -4.85 -21.33 -13.41
N ILE A 182 -4.48 -22.44 -12.77
CA ILE A 182 -5.01 -22.88 -11.48
C ILE A 182 -4.04 -22.41 -10.40
N GLY A 183 -4.54 -21.63 -9.43
CA GLY A 183 -3.71 -21.11 -8.35
C GLY A 183 -4.49 -20.91 -7.05
N ALA A 184 -3.81 -21.18 -5.94
CA ALA A 184 -4.24 -20.84 -4.59
C ALA A 184 -3.59 -19.50 -4.16
N TYR A 185 -4.31 -18.75 -3.33
CA TYR A 185 -3.84 -17.51 -2.71
C TYR A 185 -4.19 -17.56 -1.23
N GLY A 186 -3.41 -16.91 -0.38
CA GLY A 186 -3.60 -16.91 1.08
C GLY A 186 -3.12 -18.21 1.73
N CYS A 187 -2.18 -18.90 1.08
CA CYS A 187 -1.55 -20.06 1.69
C CYS A 187 -0.59 -19.62 2.80
N PRO A 188 -0.40 -20.42 3.87
CA PRO A 188 0.46 -20.03 4.99
C PRO A 188 1.92 -19.70 4.59
N TRP A 189 2.44 -20.39 3.56
CA TRP A 189 3.78 -20.13 3.02
C TRP A 189 3.89 -18.77 2.33
N ASP A 190 2.81 -18.24 1.73
CA ASP A 190 2.80 -16.94 1.04
C ASP A 190 3.19 -15.79 1.99
N THR A 191 3.04 -15.98 3.30
CA THR A 191 3.37 -14.95 4.31
C THR A 191 4.87 -14.69 4.35
N LEU A 192 5.70 -15.73 4.44
CA LEU A 192 7.15 -15.57 4.45
C LEU A 192 7.63 -15.07 3.08
N LEU A 193 7.12 -15.68 2.00
CA LEU A 193 7.46 -15.25 0.63
C LEU A 193 7.13 -13.77 0.39
N GLY A 194 5.98 -13.32 0.90
CA GLY A 194 5.55 -11.93 0.81
C GLY A 194 6.46 -10.96 1.55
N TYR A 195 6.96 -11.34 2.73
CA TYR A 195 7.96 -10.55 3.44
C TYR A 195 9.28 -10.49 2.69
N GLU A 196 9.83 -11.63 2.29
CA GLU A 196 11.12 -11.71 1.58
C GLU A 196 11.08 -10.86 0.30
N TYR A 197 10.00 -10.98 -0.46
CA TYR A 197 9.79 -10.17 -1.65
C TYR A 197 9.76 -8.67 -1.33
N LEU A 198 8.98 -8.24 -0.34
CA LEU A 198 8.87 -6.81 -0.02
C LEU A 198 10.16 -6.26 0.57
N LEU A 199 10.78 -6.93 1.54
CA LEU A 199 12.04 -6.50 2.13
C LEU A 199 13.11 -6.35 1.05
N GLY A 200 13.27 -7.34 0.18
CA GLY A 200 14.20 -7.27 -0.95
C GLY A 200 13.91 -6.11 -1.90
N LYS A 201 12.64 -5.87 -2.28
CA LYS A 201 12.28 -4.72 -3.11
C LYS A 201 12.59 -3.39 -2.42
N ILE A 202 12.24 -3.25 -1.14
CA ILE A 202 12.45 -2.03 -0.38
C ILE A 202 13.95 -1.76 -0.17
N GLU A 203 14.78 -2.79 -0.04
CA GLU A 203 16.25 -2.65 0.00
C GLU A 203 16.82 -2.12 -1.31
N VAL A 204 16.30 -2.57 -2.46
CA VAL A 204 16.68 -2.01 -3.77
C VAL A 204 16.33 -0.52 -3.84
N TYR A 205 15.12 -0.12 -3.45
CA TYR A 205 14.73 1.29 -3.41
C TYR A 205 15.57 2.10 -2.42
N LYS A 206 15.92 1.54 -1.25
CA LYS A 206 16.80 2.16 -0.25
C LYS A 206 18.20 2.43 -0.80
N ALA A 207 18.79 1.45 -1.46
CA ALA A 207 20.13 1.56 -2.05
C ALA A 207 20.17 2.64 -3.16
N ALA A 208 19.09 2.73 -3.95
CA ALA A 208 18.95 3.70 -5.02
C ALA A 208 18.31 5.03 -4.59
N ALA A 209 18.07 5.27 -3.29
CA ALA A 209 17.30 6.43 -2.78
C ALA A 209 17.77 7.79 -3.32
N HIS A 210 19.08 7.96 -3.48
CA HIS A 210 19.73 9.18 -4.00
C HIS A 210 19.37 9.51 -5.46
N ARG A 211 18.84 8.55 -6.22
CA ARG A 211 18.48 8.71 -7.64
C ARG A 211 17.04 9.12 -7.86
N TYR A 212 16.22 9.10 -6.81
CA TYR A 212 14.80 9.36 -6.89
C TYR A 212 14.48 10.83 -6.58
N PRO A 213 13.34 11.34 -7.07
CA PRO A 213 12.84 12.67 -6.70
C PRO A 213 12.70 12.83 -5.19
N ASP A 214 12.99 14.03 -4.69
CA ASP A 214 13.00 14.37 -3.26
C ASP A 214 13.74 13.33 -2.39
N PRO A 215 15.06 13.15 -2.63
CA PRO A 215 15.83 12.03 -2.08
C PRO A 215 15.91 12.08 -0.54
N GLU A 216 15.92 13.27 0.06
CA GLU A 216 16.00 13.42 1.51
C GLU A 216 14.74 12.87 2.19
N HIS A 217 13.55 13.28 1.73
CA HIS A 217 12.30 12.78 2.26
C HIS A 217 12.06 11.31 1.90
N PHE A 218 12.31 10.92 0.63
CA PHE A 218 12.11 9.55 0.19
C PHE A 218 12.98 8.57 0.98
N LYS A 219 14.26 8.90 1.23
CA LYS A 219 15.18 8.08 2.02
C LYS A 219 14.69 7.86 3.44
N VAL A 220 14.14 8.88 4.10
CA VAL A 220 13.58 8.73 5.45
C VAL A 220 12.38 7.78 5.42
N ASN A 221 11.43 8.02 4.51
CA ASN A 221 10.18 7.29 4.46
C ASN A 221 10.35 5.82 4.06
N ILE A 222 11.19 5.53 3.07
CA ILE A 222 11.48 4.16 2.65
C ILE A 222 12.19 3.36 3.76
N ASN A 223 13.02 4.01 4.57
CA ASN A 223 13.62 3.40 5.75
C ASN A 223 12.61 3.13 6.87
N LEU A 224 11.68 4.05 7.10
CA LEU A 224 10.58 3.83 8.06
C LEU A 224 9.69 2.66 7.62
N CYS A 225 9.38 2.58 6.34
CA CYS A 225 8.66 1.46 5.73
C CYS A 225 9.38 0.13 5.96
N TRP A 226 10.67 0.06 5.63
CA TRP A 226 11.51 -1.12 5.85
C TRP A 226 11.53 -1.53 7.32
N LYS A 227 11.76 -0.58 8.24
CA LYS A 227 11.76 -0.85 9.70
C LYS A 227 10.43 -1.42 10.19
N LYS A 228 9.30 -0.99 9.60
CA LYS A 228 8.00 -1.57 9.93
C LYS A 228 7.88 -3.00 9.44
N LEU A 229 8.30 -3.30 8.20
CA LEU A 229 8.29 -4.67 7.68
C LEU A 229 9.20 -5.59 8.50
N ASP A 230 10.46 -5.17 8.71
CA ASP A 230 11.48 -5.91 9.45
C ASP A 230 11.03 -6.24 10.88
N LYS A 231 10.45 -5.26 11.60
CA LYS A 231 9.88 -5.47 12.93
C LYS A 231 8.88 -6.63 13.01
N TYR A 232 8.05 -6.84 11.99
CA TYR A 232 7.08 -7.93 12.00
C TYR A 232 7.63 -9.20 11.36
N TYR A 233 8.58 -9.07 10.44
CA TYR A 233 9.34 -10.18 9.90
C TYR A 233 10.09 -10.94 11.01
N SER A 234 10.78 -10.23 11.92
CA SER A 234 11.45 -10.85 13.07
C SER A 234 10.48 -11.55 14.06
N ARG A 235 9.17 -11.36 13.90
CA ARG A 235 8.14 -12.01 14.74
C ARG A 235 7.55 -13.25 14.08
N LEU A 236 8.01 -13.64 12.89
CA LEU A 236 7.63 -14.90 12.26
C LEU A 236 8.08 -16.11 13.06
N ASP A 237 9.13 -15.97 13.87
CA ASP A 237 9.57 -17.01 14.82
C ASP A 237 8.49 -17.35 15.86
N GLU A 238 7.61 -16.39 16.19
CA GLU A 238 6.45 -16.62 17.05
C GLU A 238 5.34 -17.43 16.34
N THR A 239 5.45 -17.65 15.02
CA THR A 239 4.49 -18.38 14.19
C THR A 239 5.16 -19.43 13.30
N PRO A 240 5.66 -20.52 13.89
CA PRO A 240 6.43 -21.55 13.19
C PRO A 240 5.67 -22.26 12.06
N VAL A 241 4.34 -22.12 12.02
CA VAL A 241 3.48 -22.63 10.93
C VAL A 241 3.91 -22.09 9.56
N CYS A 242 4.37 -20.84 9.47
CA CYS A 242 4.85 -20.28 8.21
C CYS A 242 6.12 -20.99 7.70
N TYR A 243 7.02 -21.35 8.62
CA TYR A 243 8.22 -22.11 8.29
C TYR A 243 7.90 -23.55 7.91
N ALA A 244 7.05 -24.21 8.71
CA ALA A 244 6.60 -25.58 8.44
C ALA A 244 5.90 -25.69 7.07
N ALA A 245 5.08 -24.69 6.72
CA ALA A 245 4.38 -24.64 5.45
C ALA A 245 5.33 -24.62 4.24
N ILE A 246 6.46 -23.93 4.33
CA ILE A 246 7.48 -23.91 3.28
C ILE A 246 8.30 -25.20 3.28
N ALA A 247 8.74 -25.65 4.46
CA ALA A 247 9.54 -26.87 4.61
C ALA A 247 8.80 -28.12 4.10
N LEU A 248 7.47 -28.16 4.19
CA LEU A 248 6.62 -29.24 3.68
C LEU A 248 6.15 -29.04 2.23
N HIS A 249 6.39 -27.86 1.64
CA HIS A 249 5.98 -27.58 0.28
C HIS A 249 6.92 -28.29 -0.71
N LEU A 250 6.36 -29.14 -1.58
CA LEU A 250 7.13 -30.01 -2.48
C LEU A 250 8.12 -29.27 -3.39
N ALA A 251 7.79 -28.04 -3.82
CA ALA A 251 8.67 -27.25 -4.69
C ALA A 251 9.69 -26.39 -3.94
N TYR A 252 9.53 -26.20 -2.62
CA TYR A 252 10.40 -25.32 -1.83
C TYR A 252 11.28 -26.13 -0.89
N GLY A 253 10.65 -26.86 0.05
CA GLY A 253 11.36 -27.62 1.07
C GLY A 253 12.32 -26.79 1.89
N TRP A 254 13.33 -27.45 2.48
CA TRP A 254 14.43 -26.76 3.16
C TRP A 254 15.36 -26.01 2.21
N GLY A 255 15.43 -26.43 0.94
CA GLY A 255 16.26 -25.78 -0.08
C GLY A 255 15.92 -24.30 -0.26
N TYR A 256 14.64 -23.92 -0.16
CA TYR A 256 14.25 -22.51 -0.20
C TYR A 256 14.95 -21.66 0.87
N PHE A 257 15.04 -22.16 2.11
CA PHE A 257 15.72 -21.44 3.18
C PHE A 257 17.23 -21.40 2.97
N GLU A 258 17.80 -22.48 2.46
CA GLU A 258 19.23 -22.57 2.14
C GLU A 258 19.63 -21.58 1.02
N ASP A 259 18.72 -21.32 0.08
CA ASP A 259 18.92 -20.33 -0.97
C ASP A 259 18.71 -18.89 -0.48
N VAL A 260 17.60 -18.60 0.20
CA VAL A 260 17.21 -17.24 0.60
C VAL A 260 17.98 -16.75 1.82
N TRP A 261 18.37 -17.65 2.72
CA TRP A 261 19.15 -17.36 3.94
C TRP A 261 20.56 -17.94 3.85
N ALA A 262 21.14 -17.97 2.64
CA ALA A 262 22.46 -18.57 2.39
C ALA A 262 23.57 -18.03 3.32
N ASP A 263 23.47 -16.77 3.74
CA ASP A 263 24.40 -16.07 4.63
C ASP A 263 24.00 -16.14 6.12
N ARG A 264 22.90 -16.81 6.48
CA ARG A 264 22.30 -16.83 7.83
C ARG A 264 21.99 -18.26 8.28
N ALA A 265 23.05 -19.06 8.42
CA ALA A 265 22.94 -20.46 8.85
C ALA A 265 22.24 -20.61 10.23
N ASP A 266 22.40 -19.63 11.12
CA ASP A 266 21.72 -19.58 12.42
C ASP A 266 20.20 -19.42 12.28
N TRP A 267 19.72 -18.69 11.28
CA TRP A 267 18.29 -18.54 10.99
C TRP A 267 17.69 -19.85 10.49
N ILE A 268 18.40 -20.54 9.59
CA ILE A 268 17.98 -21.86 9.09
C ILE A 268 17.88 -22.85 10.24
N GLN A 269 18.87 -22.87 11.14
CA GLN A 269 18.86 -23.75 12.30
C GLN A 269 17.72 -23.43 13.27
N THR A 270 17.44 -22.14 13.48
CA THR A 270 16.31 -21.69 14.30
C THR A 270 14.98 -22.14 13.70
N ALA A 271 14.77 -21.95 12.39
CA ALA A 271 13.57 -22.42 11.71
C ALA A 271 13.41 -23.96 11.79
N LYS A 272 14.50 -24.72 11.62
CA LYS A 272 14.48 -26.19 11.79
C LYS A 272 14.04 -26.59 13.20
N SER A 273 14.62 -25.96 14.23
CA SER A 273 14.24 -26.21 15.63
C SER A 273 12.77 -25.87 15.90
N LEU A 274 12.29 -24.73 15.41
CA LEU A 274 10.92 -24.27 15.58
C LEU A 274 9.90 -25.20 14.90
N VAL A 275 10.21 -25.70 13.69
CA VAL A 275 9.36 -26.65 12.98
C VAL A 275 9.33 -28.01 13.70
N GLU A 276 10.47 -28.45 14.22
CA GLU A 276 10.56 -29.69 15.00
C GLU A 276 9.78 -29.59 16.32
N GLU A 277 9.90 -28.48 17.04
CA GLU A 277 9.14 -28.24 18.27
C GLU A 277 7.63 -28.20 17.99
N LEU A 278 7.21 -27.54 16.90
CA LEU A 278 5.82 -27.52 16.46
C LEU A 278 5.30 -28.94 16.19
N TYR A 279 6.09 -29.78 15.52
CA TYR A 279 5.75 -31.18 15.25
C TYR A 279 5.60 -31.98 16.54
N ARG A 280 6.62 -31.96 17.42
CA ARG A 280 6.61 -32.68 18.71
C ARG A 280 5.43 -32.27 19.60
N SER A 281 5.11 -30.97 19.62
CA SER A 281 4.07 -30.44 20.51
C SER A 281 2.65 -30.79 20.05
N HIS A 282 2.39 -30.87 18.75
CA HIS A 282 1.02 -30.93 18.21
C HIS A 282 0.72 -32.14 17.32
N TYR A 283 1.72 -32.79 16.74
CA TYR A 283 1.54 -33.79 15.69
C TYR A 283 2.23 -35.13 15.98
N GLU A 284 3.23 -35.14 16.86
CA GLU A 284 3.86 -36.39 17.27
C GLU A 284 2.82 -37.31 17.94
N PRO A 285 2.67 -38.57 17.47
CA PRO A 285 1.72 -39.50 18.05
C PRO A 285 2.05 -39.71 19.53
N ARG A 286 1.14 -39.32 20.42
CA ARG A 286 1.25 -39.70 21.84
C ARG A 286 1.16 -41.22 21.89
N ARG A 287 2.25 -41.88 22.31
CA ARG A 287 2.21 -43.31 22.64
C ARG A 287 1.18 -43.49 23.75
N SER A 288 0.00 -43.98 23.39
CA SER A 288 -0.97 -44.51 24.34
C SER A 288 -0.36 -45.78 24.93
N TYR A 289 0.09 -45.69 26.18
CA TYR A 289 0.40 -46.86 27.00
C TYR A 289 -0.89 -47.50 27.50
#